data_AF-A0A0J8VN07-F1
#
_entry.id   AF-A0A0J8VN07-F1
#
_cell.length_a   1.000
_cell.length_b   1.000
_cell.length_c   1.000
_cell.angle_alpha   90.00
_cell.angle_beta   90.00
_cell.angle_gamma   90.00
#
_symmetry.space_group_name_H-M   'P 1'
#
loop_
_entity.id
_entity.type
_entity.pdbx_description
1 polymer ?
#
loop_
_entity_poly.entity_id
_entity_poly.type
_entity_poly.pdbx_seq_one_letter_code
_entity_poly.pdbx_strand_id
1 'polypeptide(L)'
;MAEKQVRDYDKFMLRFPDGMRDAVAERAKENGRSMNSEIIDMINNALHLTTTGQEAIDYMLEVAKSDEVNDLSDDDRVQVETLLLQLAEMTTKKIEQGSKNLSQILTLISRVKKPS
;
A
#
# COMPACT_ATOMS: atom_id res chain seq x y z
N MET A 1 30.32 9.75 0.51
CA MET A 1 29.99 8.34 0.24
C MET A 1 29.82 8.21 -1.26
N ALA A 2 30.55 7.32 -1.93
CA ALA A 2 30.44 7.16 -3.39
C ALA A 2 29.08 6.54 -3.74
N GLU A 3 28.38 7.13 -4.70
CA GLU A 3 27.08 6.64 -5.19
C GLU A 3 27.27 5.24 -5.80
N LYS A 4 26.50 4.25 -5.34
CA LYS A 4 26.57 2.88 -5.87
C LYS A 4 26.18 2.90 -7.33
N GLN A 5 27.01 2.35 -8.21
CA GLN A 5 26.67 2.30 -9.63
C GLN A 5 25.55 1.28 -9.85
N VAL A 6 24.75 1.44 -10.90
CA VAL A 6 23.67 0.50 -11.29
C VAL A 6 24.17 -0.96 -11.38
N ARG A 7 25.47 -1.15 -11.63
CA ARG A 7 26.13 -2.46 -11.67
C ARG A 7 26.30 -3.14 -10.30
N ASP A 8 26.23 -2.37 -9.22
CA ASP A 8 26.43 -2.81 -7.83
C ASP A 8 25.12 -3.21 -7.13
N TYR A 9 24.01 -3.20 -7.87
CA TYR A 9 22.70 -3.68 -7.42
C TYR A 9 22.53 -5.17 -7.72
N ASP A 10 21.84 -5.87 -6.82
CA ASP A 10 21.51 -7.28 -6.99
C ASP A 10 20.60 -7.48 -8.20
N LYS A 11 20.90 -8.52 -8.99
CA LYS A 11 20.18 -8.83 -10.22
C LYS A 11 19.25 -10.01 -10.01
N PHE A 12 17.97 -9.82 -10.35
CA PHE A 12 16.96 -10.86 -10.31
C PHE A 12 16.52 -11.25 -11.72
N MET A 13 16.70 -12.52 -12.09
CA MET A 13 16.31 -13.03 -13.41
C MET A 13 14.84 -13.51 -13.38
N LEU A 14 13.93 -12.64 -13.84
CA LEU A 14 12.50 -12.94 -13.88
C LEU A 14 12.10 -13.61 -15.21
N ARG A 15 11.32 -14.70 -15.14
CA ARG A 15 10.73 -15.36 -16.31
C ARG A 15 9.26 -14.98 -16.41
N PHE A 16 8.90 -14.35 -17.52
CA PHE A 16 7.52 -13.95 -17.80
C PHE A 16 6.77 -15.07 -18.52
N PRO A 17 5.51 -15.35 -18.15
CA PRO A 17 4.55 -16.04 -19.01
C PRO A 17 4.30 -15.26 -20.31
N ASP A 18 3.78 -15.95 -21.32
CA ASP A 18 3.47 -15.35 -22.62
C ASP A 18 2.58 -14.11 -22.49
N GLY A 19 2.96 -13.04 -23.19
CA GLY A 19 2.25 -11.75 -23.20
C GLY A 19 2.42 -10.89 -21.95
N MET A 20 2.88 -11.43 -20.82
CA MET A 20 3.01 -10.66 -19.58
C MET A 20 4.12 -9.61 -19.67
N ARG A 21 5.22 -9.92 -20.36
CA ARG A 21 6.32 -8.97 -20.57
C ARG A 21 5.86 -7.73 -21.33
N ASP A 22 5.05 -7.93 -22.36
CA ASP A 22 4.55 -6.83 -23.22
C ASP A 22 3.54 -5.98 -22.46
N ALA A 23 2.67 -6.61 -21.65
CA ALA A 23 1.75 -5.89 -20.78
C ALA A 23 2.48 -4.97 -19.78
N VAL A 24 3.58 -5.44 -19.18
CA VAL A 24 4.40 -4.61 -18.28
C VAL A 24 5.14 -3.51 -19.06
N ALA A 25 5.56 -3.78 -20.29
CA ALA A 25 6.22 -2.80 -21.16
C ALA A 25 5.30 -1.61 -21.48
N GLU A 26 4.07 -1.90 -21.91
CA GLU A 26 3.09 -0.87 -22.26
C GLU A 26 2.71 -0.05 -21.03
N ARG A 27 2.46 -0.68 -19.89
CA ARG A 27 2.19 0.02 -18.62
C ARG A 27 3.35 0.94 -18.22
N ALA A 28 4.59 0.48 -18.32
CA ALA A 28 5.76 1.30 -18.01
C ALA A 28 5.85 2.53 -18.93
N LYS A 29 5.54 2.35 -20.21
CA LYS A 29 5.51 3.43 -21.21
C LYS A 29 4.40 4.44 -20.93
N GLU A 30 3.20 3.99 -20.59
CA GLU A 30 2.08 4.84 -20.14
C GLU A 30 2.48 5.68 -18.92
N ASN A 31 3.26 5.09 -18.00
CA ASN A 31 3.75 5.76 -16.79
C ASN A 31 5.02 6.60 -17.00
N GLY A 32 5.58 6.64 -18.21
CA GLY A 32 6.82 7.40 -18.51
C GLY A 32 8.06 6.87 -17.78
N ARG A 33 8.11 5.58 -17.44
CA ARG A 33 9.18 4.94 -16.66
C ARG A 33 9.83 3.80 -17.45
N SER A 34 11.04 3.41 -17.02
CA SER A 34 11.64 2.18 -17.53
C SER A 34 10.85 0.96 -17.05
N MET A 35 10.85 -0.12 -17.84
CA MET A 35 10.24 -1.39 -17.43
C MET A 35 10.78 -1.89 -16.09
N ASN A 36 12.08 -1.74 -15.85
CA ASN A 36 12.69 -2.13 -14.57
C ASN A 36 12.13 -1.28 -13.41
N SER A 37 12.01 0.04 -13.61
CA SER A 37 11.43 0.94 -12.61
C SER A 37 9.97 0.60 -12.31
N GLU A 38 9.18 0.24 -13.32
CA GLU A 38 7.78 -0.19 -13.12
C GLU A 38 7.71 -1.51 -12.34
N ILE A 39 8.56 -2.50 -12.67
CA ILE A 39 8.60 -3.77 -11.94
C ILE A 39 8.96 -3.55 -10.46
N ILE A 40 9.95 -2.70 -10.19
CA ILE A 40 10.34 -2.36 -8.82
C ILE A 40 9.18 -1.68 -8.08
N ASP A 41 8.47 -0.74 -8.72
CA ASP A 41 7.31 -0.08 -8.11
C ASP A 41 6.16 -1.07 -7.85
N MET A 42 5.87 -1.98 -8.79
CA MET A 42 4.87 -3.04 -8.59
C MET A 42 5.24 -3.98 -7.44
N ILE A 43 6.51 -4.37 -7.31
CA ILE A 43 6.99 -5.20 -6.19
C ILE A 43 6.91 -4.42 -4.89
N ASN A 44 7.34 -3.16 -4.87
CA ASN A 44 7.30 -2.29 -3.70
C ASN A 44 5.85 -2.14 -3.20
N ASN A 45 4.95 -1.84 -4.12
CA ASN A 45 3.53 -1.75 -3.84
C ASN A 45 2.98 -3.09 -3.31
N ALA A 46 3.35 -4.23 -3.88
CA ALA A 46 2.89 -5.54 -3.39
C ALA A 46 3.43 -5.89 -2.00
N LEU A 47 4.69 -5.58 -1.71
CA LEU A 47 5.32 -5.78 -0.41
C LEU A 47 4.72 -4.86 0.67
N HIS A 48 4.33 -3.65 0.29
CA HIS A 48 3.74 -2.68 1.21
C HIS A 48 2.21 -2.74 1.28
N LEU A 49 1.50 -3.29 0.27
CA LEU A 49 0.03 -3.43 0.26
C LEU A 49 -0.48 -4.30 1.40
N THR A 50 0.33 -5.24 1.89
CA THR A 50 -0.02 -6.11 3.02
C THR A 50 0.30 -5.49 4.38
N THR A 51 1.19 -4.49 4.42
CA THR A 51 1.76 -3.94 5.67
C THR A 51 1.26 -2.53 6.01
N THR A 52 0.69 -1.78 5.07
CA THR A 52 0.42 -0.33 5.26
C THR A 52 -0.95 0.05 5.81
N GLY A 53 -1.64 -0.86 6.49
CA GLY A 53 -2.87 -0.51 7.21
C GLY A 53 -2.75 -0.89 8.66
N GLN A 54 -2.89 -2.18 8.92
CA GLN A 54 -3.15 -2.65 10.28
C GLN A 54 -1.94 -2.51 11.21
N GLU A 55 -0.75 -2.93 10.78
CA GLU A 55 0.46 -2.86 11.63
C GLU A 55 0.92 -1.42 11.89
N ALA A 56 0.79 -0.52 10.90
CA ALA A 56 1.07 0.91 11.07
C ALA A 56 0.03 1.59 11.99
N ILE A 57 -1.25 1.23 11.86
CA ILE A 57 -2.31 1.70 12.76
C ILE A 57 -2.04 1.19 14.18
N ASP A 58 -1.71 -0.09 14.34
CA ASP A 58 -1.45 -0.70 15.65
C ASP A 58 -0.22 -0.07 16.31
N TYR A 59 0.87 0.15 15.56
CA TYR A 59 2.05 0.87 16.04
C TYR A 59 1.73 2.30 16.45
N MET A 60 0.98 3.05 15.63
CA MET A 60 0.65 4.46 15.93
C MET A 60 -0.39 4.60 17.05
N LEU A 61 -1.28 3.63 17.23
CA LEU A 61 -2.17 3.56 18.40
C LEU A 61 -1.39 3.26 19.68
N GLU A 62 -0.35 2.43 19.63
CA GLU A 62 0.53 2.21 20.77
C GLU A 62 1.36 3.46 21.11
N VAL A 63 1.89 4.16 20.10
CA VAL A 63 2.57 5.45 20.31
C VAL A 63 1.63 6.49 20.90
N ALA A 64 0.40 6.62 20.40
CA ALA A 64 -0.60 7.56 20.93
C ALA A 64 -1.03 7.28 22.38
N LYS A 65 -0.85 6.04 22.88
CA LYS A 65 -1.08 5.68 24.29
C LYS A 65 0.13 5.97 25.18
N SER A 66 1.30 6.22 24.61
CA SER A 66 2.51 6.51 25.37
C SER A 66 2.55 7.98 25.80
N ASP A 67 3.00 8.23 27.03
CA ASP A 67 3.22 9.59 27.55
C ASP A 67 4.33 10.34 26.77
N GLU A 68 5.16 9.62 26.00
CA GLU A 68 6.29 10.13 25.21
C GLU A 68 5.85 11.04 24.05
N VAL A 69 4.59 10.96 23.58
CA VAL A 69 4.06 11.90 22.57
C VAL A 69 4.03 13.33 23.09
N ASN A 70 3.92 13.51 24.41
CA ASN A 70 3.96 14.82 25.04
C ASN A 70 5.38 15.41 25.12
N ASP A 71 6.41 14.59 24.92
CA ASP A 71 7.82 15.01 24.96
C ASP A 71 8.43 15.22 23.55
N LEU A 72 7.61 15.07 22.49
CA LEU A 72 8.05 15.35 21.12
C LEU A 72 8.36 16.84 20.91
N SER A 73 9.43 17.10 20.17
CA SER A 73 9.76 18.41 19.61
C SER A 73 8.66 18.91 18.68
N ASP A 74 8.50 20.23 18.54
CA ASP A 74 7.49 20.83 17.65
C ASP A 74 7.63 20.36 16.19
N ASP A 75 8.87 20.18 15.70
CA ASP A 75 9.13 19.68 14.35
C ASP A 75 8.72 18.20 14.17
N ASP A 76 8.93 17.37 15.20
CA ASP A 76 8.56 15.95 15.18
C ASP A 76 7.04 15.78 15.29
N ARG A 77 6.37 16.67 16.05
CA ARG A 77 4.90 16.70 16.17
C ARG A 77 4.23 16.92 14.81
N VAL A 78 4.74 17.85 14.01
CA VAL A 78 4.18 18.15 12.67
C VAL A 78 4.33 16.94 11.74
N GLN A 79 5.45 16.22 11.80
CA GLN A 79 5.66 15.01 11.01
C GLN A 79 4.72 13.88 11.44
N VAL A 80 4.58 13.68 12.76
CA VAL A 80 3.66 12.68 13.32
C VAL A 80 2.21 13.01 12.99
N GLU A 81 1.81 14.28 13.07
CA GLU A 81 0.46 14.74 12.71
C GLU A 81 0.15 14.45 11.24
N THR A 82 1.10 14.76 10.34
CA THR A 82 0.95 14.48 8.91
C THR A 82 0.77 12.98 8.65
N LEU A 83 1.56 12.15 9.32
CA LEU A 83 1.47 10.69 9.20
C LEU A 83 0.14 10.16 9.78
N LEU A 84 -0.34 10.72 10.88
CA LEU A 84 -1.63 10.37 11.50
C LEU A 84 -2.81 10.70 10.57
N LEU A 85 -2.78 11.86 9.91
CA LEU A 85 -3.80 12.25 8.93
C LEU A 85 -3.83 11.30 7.74
N GLN A 86 -2.65 10.90 7.22
CA GLN A 86 -2.56 9.92 6.14
C GLN A 86 -3.13 8.55 6.55
N LEU A 87 -2.82 8.08 7.75
CA LEU A 87 -3.40 6.84 8.27
C LEU A 87 -4.92 6.93 8.43
N ALA A 88 -5.44 8.05 8.92
CA ALA A 88 -6.88 8.26 9.06
C ALA A 88 -7.59 8.19 7.69
N GLU A 89 -7.00 8.80 6.66
CA GLU A 89 -7.50 8.73 5.29
C GLU A 89 -7.49 7.28 4.77
N MET A 90 -6.38 6.56 4.92
CA MET A 90 -6.27 5.16 4.48
C MET A 90 -7.25 4.24 5.20
N THR A 91 -7.42 4.44 6.51
CA THR A 91 -8.35 3.65 7.34
C THR A 91 -9.79 3.89 6.90
N THR A 92 -10.16 5.15 6.65
CA THR A 92 -11.49 5.53 6.14
C THR A 92 -11.79 4.83 4.82
N LYS A 93 -10.86 4.90 3.85
CA LYS A 93 -11.01 4.21 2.54
C LYS A 93 -11.20 2.70 2.70
N LYS A 94 -10.47 2.06 3.62
CA LYS A 94 -10.60 0.63 3.91
C LYS A 94 -11.97 0.29 4.50
N ILE A 95 -12.49 1.11 5.42
CA ILE A 95 -13.82 0.95 6.01
C ILE A 95 -14.93 1.09 4.96
N GLU A 96 -14.84 2.12 4.10
CA GLU A 96 -15.81 2.34 3.02
C GLU A 96 -15.85 1.15 2.06
N GLN A 97 -14.68 0.66 1.64
CA GLN A 97 -14.59 -0.51 0.76
C GLN A 97 -15.12 -1.77 1.44
N GLY A 98 -14.77 -1.99 2.71
CA GLY A 98 -15.31 -3.10 3.51
C GLY A 98 -16.83 -3.05 3.63
N SER A 99 -17.40 -1.85 3.83
CA SER A 99 -18.84 -1.63 3.94
C SER A 99 -19.56 -1.89 2.61
N LYS A 100 -18.97 -1.46 1.49
CA LYS A 100 -19.46 -1.77 0.14
C LYS A 100 -19.47 -3.28 -0.12
N ASN A 101 -18.37 -3.97 0.21
CA ASN A 101 -18.26 -5.42 0.05
C ASN A 101 -19.32 -6.15 0.90
N LEU A 102 -19.51 -5.73 2.16
CA LEU A 102 -20.53 -6.30 3.04
C LEU A 102 -21.94 -6.13 2.45
N SER A 103 -22.26 -4.93 1.96
CA SER A 103 -23.55 -4.66 1.31
C SER A 103 -23.79 -5.56 0.10
N GLN A 104 -22.76 -5.78 -0.72
CA GLN A 104 -22.84 -6.71 -1.86
C GLN A 104 -23.06 -8.15 -1.40
N ILE A 105 -22.35 -8.61 -0.37
CA ILE A 105 -22.52 -9.96 0.20
C ILE A 105 -23.94 -10.14 0.73
N LEU A 106 -24.48 -9.18 1.48
CA LEU A 106 -25.85 -9.23 1.99
C LEU A 106 -26.88 -9.26 0.86
N THR A 107 -26.63 -8.52 -0.22
CA THR A 107 -27.45 -8.54 -1.43
C THR A 107 -27.39 -9.89 -2.13
N LEU A 108 -26.23 -10.54 -2.18
CA LEU A 108 -26.10 -11.89 -2.74
C LEU A 108 -26.82 -12.91 -1.87
N ILE A 109 -26.67 -12.83 -0.55
CA ILE A 109 -27.38 -13.70 0.41
C ILE A 109 -28.89 -13.56 0.25
N SER A 110 -29.42 -12.34 0.11
CA SER A 110 -30.86 -12.14 -0.07
C SER A 110 -31.38 -12.70 -1.40
N ARG A 111 -30.57 -12.69 -2.46
CA ARG A 111 -30.90 -13.35 -3.74
C ARG A 111 -30.87 -14.87 -3.64
N VAL A 112 -29.88 -15.44 -2.95
CA VAL A 112 -29.77 -16.89 -2.72
C VAL A 112 -30.89 -17.40 -1.80
N LYS A 113 -31.33 -16.60 -0.82
CA LYS A 113 -32.43 -16.92 0.09
C LYS A 113 -33.84 -16.71 -0.50
N LYS A 114 -34.01 -16.33 -1.78
CA LYS A 114 -35.36 -16.18 -2.35
C LYS A 114 -36.15 -17.48 -2.17
N PRO A 115 -37.36 -17.42 -1.56
CA PRO A 115 -38.15 -18.60 -1.27
C PRO A 115 -38.69 -19.23 -2.56
N SER A 116 -38.73 -20.56 -2.60
CA SER A 116 -39.77 -21.29 -3.34
C SER A 116 -41.11 -21.08 -2.65
#